data_AF-A0A8H5BH15-F1
#
_entry.id   AF-A0A8H5BH15-F1
#
_cell.length_a   1.000
_cell.length_b   1.000
_cell.length_c   1.000
_cell.angle_alpha   90.00
_cell.angle_beta   90.00
_cell.angle_gamma   90.00
#
_symmetry.space_group_name_H-M   'P 1'
#
loop_
_entity.id
_entity.type
_entity.pdbx_description
1 polymer ?
#
loop_
_entity_poly.entity_id
_entity_poly.type
_entity_poly.pdbx_seq_one_letter_code
_entity_poly.pdbx_strand_id
1 'polypeptide(L)'
;MGQYELAKQAFTDALGSYSQLQSTDHYYMGWCLYHFGLLFKYMGEFTEARKKFQEARDLFASHGEMQELVQMCEEALEEMESLAEVAQ
;
A
#
# COMPACT_ATOMS: atom_id res chain seq x y z
N MET A 1 9.98 14.18 -11.79
CA MET A 1 10.35 14.34 -10.36
C MET A 1 9.28 15.03 -9.54
N GLY A 2 8.58 16.09 -10.02
CA GLY A 2 7.56 16.76 -9.19
C GLY A 2 6.23 16.00 -8.98
N GLN A 3 5.77 15.19 -9.93
CA GLN A 3 4.46 14.51 -9.83
C GLN A 3 4.46 13.39 -8.78
N TYR A 4 5.59 12.70 -8.60
CA TYR A 4 5.72 11.64 -7.61
C TYR A 4 5.69 12.18 -6.18
N GLU A 5 6.36 13.31 -5.91
CA GLU A 5 6.31 13.95 -4.60
C GLU A 5 4.90 14.45 -4.25
N LEU A 6 4.19 15.04 -5.22
CA LEU A 6 2.80 15.43 -5.04
C LEU A 6 1.91 14.22 -4.73
N ALA A 7 2.15 13.09 -5.39
CA ALA A 7 1.42 11.85 -5.12
C ALA A 7 1.73 11.29 -3.73
N LYS A 8 3.00 11.28 -3.30
CA LYS A 8 3.40 10.87 -1.94
C LYS A 8 2.71 11.73 -0.89
N GLN A 9 2.69 13.04 -1.10
CA GLN A 9 2.02 13.98 -0.20
C GLN A 9 0.50 13.71 -0.15
N ALA A 10 -0.15 13.55 -1.30
CA ALA A 10 -1.57 13.28 -1.37
C ALA A 10 -1.97 11.98 -0.64
N PHE A 11 -1.21 10.89 -0.80
CA PHE A 11 -1.45 9.65 -0.07
C PHE A 11 -1.20 9.80 1.43
N THR A 12 -0.17 10.55 1.82
CA THR A 12 0.14 10.81 3.25
C THR A 12 -0.99 11.61 3.91
N ASP A 13 -1.49 12.65 3.25
CA ASP A 13 -2.59 13.48 3.75
C ASP A 13 -3.90 12.69 3.82
N ALA A 14 -4.17 11.82 2.84
CA ALA A 14 -5.32 10.92 2.85
C ALA A 14 -5.27 9.94 4.03
N LEU A 15 -4.13 9.29 4.26
CA LEU A 15 -3.94 8.39 5.42
C LEU A 15 -4.04 9.13 6.75
N GLY A 16 -3.49 10.35 6.82
CA GLY A 16 -3.63 11.23 7.98
C GLY A 16 -5.10 11.53 8.28
N SER A 17 -5.91 11.77 7.24
CA SER A 17 -7.35 12.01 7.38
C SER A 17 -8.09 10.77 7.87
N TYR A 18 -7.82 9.59 7.28
CA TYR A 18 -8.42 8.33 7.72
C TYR A 18 -8.07 7.98 9.18
N SER A 19 -6.82 8.24 9.60
CA SER A 19 -6.40 7.97 10.98
C SER A 19 -7.12 8.84 12.02
N GLN A 20 -7.50 10.08 11.66
CA GLN A 20 -8.21 11.00 12.55
C GLN A 20 -9.70 10.69 12.64
N LEU A 21 -10.28 10.08 11.61
CA LEU A 21 -11.72 9.87 11.52
C LEU A 21 -12.26 8.80 12.48
N GLN A 22 -11.41 8.05 13.21
CA GLN A 22 -11.79 6.87 14.02
C GLN A 22 -12.71 5.89 13.25
N SER A 23 -12.77 6.02 11.93
CA SER A 23 -13.80 5.40 11.13
C SER A 23 -13.38 3.99 10.82
N THR A 24 -14.33 3.08 11.01
CA THR A 24 -14.39 1.68 10.60
C THR A 24 -14.11 1.41 9.11
N ASP A 25 -13.63 2.40 8.36
CA ASP A 25 -13.42 2.35 6.93
C ASP A 25 -12.04 1.81 6.56
N HIS A 26 -11.71 0.69 7.22
CA HIS A 26 -10.52 -0.12 6.96
C HIS A 26 -10.41 -0.51 5.48
N TYR A 27 -11.55 -0.59 4.77
CA TYR A 27 -11.59 -0.83 3.33
C TYR A 27 -10.88 0.28 2.52
N TYR A 28 -11.30 1.54 2.64
CA TYR A 28 -10.68 2.62 1.85
C TYR A 28 -9.26 2.93 2.30
N MET A 29 -8.99 2.83 3.60
CA MET A 29 -7.62 2.99 4.09
C MET A 29 -6.70 1.90 3.53
N GLY A 30 -7.19 0.67 3.34
CA GLY A 30 -6.43 -0.43 2.75
C GLY A 30 -6.13 -0.18 1.27
N TRP A 31 -7.12 0.30 0.52
CA TRP A 31 -6.92 0.70 -0.88
C TRP A 31 -5.95 1.87 -1.02
N CYS A 32 -6.04 2.85 -0.11
CA CYS A 32 -5.11 3.98 -0.07
C CYS A 32 -3.67 3.48 0.11
N LEU A 33 -3.44 2.57 1.05
CA LEU A 33 -2.14 1.93 1.29
C LEU A 33 -1.67 1.12 0.08
N TYR A 34 -2.54 0.33 -0.53
CA TYR A 34 -2.21 -0.47 -1.72
C TYR A 34 -1.75 0.40 -2.89
N HIS A 35 -2.50 1.46 -3.21
CA HIS A 35 -2.11 2.39 -4.27
C HIS A 35 -0.84 3.18 -3.94
N PHE A 36 -0.61 3.47 -2.66
CA PHE A 36 0.65 4.06 -2.23
C PHE A 36 1.84 3.09 -2.45
N GLY A 37 1.65 1.79 -2.20
CA GLY A 37 2.64 0.76 -2.53
C GLY A 37 2.95 0.73 -4.03
N LEU A 38 1.93 0.78 -4.88
CA LEU A 38 2.12 0.87 -6.35
C LEU A 38 2.91 2.12 -6.76
N LEU A 39 2.66 3.27 -6.12
CA LEU A 39 3.43 4.49 -6.37
C LEU A 39 4.92 4.26 -6.09
N PHE A 40 5.27 3.70 -4.94
CA PHE A 40 6.66 3.39 -4.59
C PHE A 40 7.28 2.37 -5.54
N LYS A 41 6.52 1.35 -5.96
CA LYS A 41 6.94 0.39 -6.99
C LYS A 41 7.33 1.10 -8.29
N TYR A 42 6.50 2.02 -8.79
CA TYR A 42 6.80 2.78 -10.01
C TYR A 42 7.98 3.74 -9.86
N MET A 43 8.33 4.11 -8.63
CA MET A 43 9.53 4.90 -8.32
C MET A 43 10.79 4.04 -8.14
N GLY A 44 10.67 2.70 -8.16
CA GLY A 44 11.77 1.78 -7.86
C GLY A 44 12.11 1.68 -6.37
N GLU A 45 11.29 2.25 -5.50
CA GLU A 45 11.46 2.20 -4.04
C GLU A 45 10.83 0.94 -3.47
N PHE A 46 11.35 -0.25 -3.83
CA PHE A 46 10.72 -1.54 -3.52
C PHE A 46 10.56 -1.82 -2.02
N THR A 47 11.48 -1.33 -1.17
CA THR A 47 11.38 -1.46 0.29
C THR A 47 10.14 -0.75 0.84
N GLU A 48 9.89 0.49 0.41
CA GLU A 48 8.71 1.25 0.85
C GLU A 48 7.43 0.69 0.21
N ALA A 49 7.50 0.23 -1.04
CA ALA A 49 6.38 -0.46 -1.70
C ALA A 49 5.94 -1.69 -0.90
N ARG A 50 6.89 -2.55 -0.51
CA ARG A 50 6.65 -3.74 0.31
C ARG A 50 5.98 -3.38 1.63
N LYS A 51 6.48 -2.36 2.32
CA LYS A 51 5.90 -1.89 3.58
C LYS A 51 4.44 -1.47 3.41
N LYS A 52 4.11 -0.76 2.33
CA LYS A 52 2.73 -0.30 2.07
C LYS A 52 1.78 -1.44 1.70
N PHE A 53 2.23 -2.41 0.91
CA PHE A 53 1.44 -3.62 0.64
C PHE A 53 1.20 -4.46 1.89
N GLN A 54 2.19 -4.53 2.79
CA GLN A 54 2.09 -5.21 4.08
C GLN A 54 1.04 -4.54 4.98
N GLU A 55 1.10 -3.20 5.11
CA GLU A 55 0.10 -2.43 5.85
C GLU A 55 -1.32 -2.61 5.26
N ALA A 56 -1.46 -2.63 3.92
CA ALA A 56 -2.74 -2.86 3.25
C ALA A 56 -3.29 -4.28 3.53
N ARG A 57 -2.44 -5.31 3.41
CA ARG A 57 -2.80 -6.71 3.67
C ARG A 57 -3.33 -6.88 5.09
N ASP A 58 -2.62 -6.36 6.09
CA ASP A 58 -3.00 -6.52 7.49
C ASP A 58 -4.34 -5.81 7.78
N LEU A 59 -4.58 -4.69 7.10
CA LEU A 59 -5.84 -3.98 7.23
C LEU A 59 -7.01 -4.72 6.58
N PHE A 60 -6.83 -5.29 5.38
CA PHE A 60 -7.83 -6.13 4.75
C PHE A 60 -8.09 -7.42 5.54
N ALA A 61 -7.04 -8.04 6.08
CA ALA A 61 -7.15 -9.25 6.90
C ALA A 61 -7.88 -9.03 8.24
N SER A 62 -7.91 -7.78 8.74
CA SER A 62 -8.68 -7.44 9.95
C SER A 62 -10.20 -7.60 9.78
N HIS A 63 -10.68 -7.76 8.54
CA HIS A 63 -12.08 -8.00 8.18
C HIS A 63 -12.16 -9.24 7.29
N GLY A 64 -12.68 -10.34 7.84
CA GLY A 64 -12.69 -11.67 7.18
C GLY A 64 -13.49 -11.79 5.88
N GLU A 65 -14.11 -10.72 5.39
CA GLU A 65 -14.81 -10.67 4.10
C GLU A 65 -13.93 -10.18 2.94
N MET A 66 -12.66 -9.83 3.20
CA MET A 66 -11.76 -9.22 2.21
C MET A 66 -10.62 -10.15 1.76
N GLN A 67 -10.84 -11.46 1.73
CA GLN A 67 -9.80 -12.45 1.41
C GLN A 67 -9.17 -12.24 0.01
N GLU A 68 -9.97 -11.85 -0.99
CA GLU A 68 -9.47 -11.55 -2.33
C GLU A 68 -8.47 -10.37 -2.32
N LEU A 69 -8.72 -9.36 -1.49
CA LEU A 69 -7.83 -8.20 -1.35
C LEU A 69 -6.56 -8.55 -0.58
N VAL A 70 -6.64 -9.46 0.38
CA VAL A 70 -5.46 -10.03 1.05
C VAL A 70 -4.58 -10.76 0.05
N GLN A 71 -5.16 -11.63 -0.77
CA GLN A 71 -4.42 -12.37 -1.81
C GLN A 71 -3.78 -11.42 -2.83
N MET A 72 -4.51 -10.38 -3.28
CA MET A 72 -3.96 -9.35 -4.16
C MET A 72 -2.73 -8.65 -3.53
N CYS A 73 -2.75 -8.38 -2.22
CA CYS A 73 -1.59 -7.80 -1.54
C CYS A 73 -0.43 -8.80 -1.42
N GLU A 74 -0.70 -10.09 -1.21
CA GLU A 74 0.31 -11.14 -1.19
C GLU A 74 1.01 -11.30 -2.54
N GLU A 75 0.26 -11.32 -3.64
CA GLU A 75 0.81 -11.33 -5.01
C GLU A 75 1.71 -10.11 -5.26
N ALA A 76 1.28 -8.92 -4.82
CA ALA A 76 2.09 -7.71 -4.94
C ALA A 76 3.37 -7.79 -4.09
N LEU A 77 3.32 -8.40 -2.91
CA LEU A 77 4.49 -8.61 -2.04
C LEU A 77 5.50 -9.58 -2.66
N GLU A 78 5.04 -10.70 -3.21
CA GLU A 78 5.88 -11.67 -3.93
C GLU A 78 6.56 -11.01 -5.14
N GLU A 79 5.83 -10.17 -5.88
CA GLU A 79 6.42 -9.40 -6.97
C GLU A 79 7.51 -8.45 -6.46
N MET A 80 7.32 -7.78 -5.31
CA MET A 80 8.34 -6.88 -4.76
C MET A 80 9.59 -7.62 -4.33
N GLU A 81 9.45 -8.84 -3.80
CA GLU A 81 10.58 -9.70 -3.43
C GLU A 81 11.38 -10.10 -4.69
N SER A 82 10.69 -10.54 -5.74
CA SER A 82 11.34 -10.86 -7.02
C SER A 82 12.05 -9.66 -7.64
N LEU A 83 11.44 -8.48 -7.62
CA LEU A 83 12.05 -7.26 -8.15
C LEU A 83 13.25 -6.80 -7.32
N ALA A 84 13.22 -7.01 -6.00
CA ALA A 84 14.33 -6.67 -5.12
C ALA A 84 15.56 -7.57 -5.37
N GLU A 85 15.34 -8.87 -5.65
CA GLU A 85 16.42 -9.81 -5.99
C GLU A 85 17.11 -9.46 -7.32
N VAL A 86 16.35 -9.01 -8.32
CA VAL A 86 16.87 -8.65 -9.66
C VAL A 86 17.60 -7.29 -9.65
N ALA A 87 17.34 -6.44 -8.66
CA ALA A 87 17.96 -5.12 -8.52
C ALA A 87 19.33 -5.15 -7.79
N GLN A 88 19.79 -6.32 -7.33
CA GLN A 88 21.11 -6.55 -6.70
C GLN A 88 22.17 -7.01 -7.72
#